data_AF-A0A929B0H0-F1
#
_entry.id   AF-A0A929B0H0-F1
#
_cell.length_a   1.000
_cell.length_b   1.000
_cell.length_c   1.000
_cell.angle_alpha   90.00
_cell.angle_beta   90.00
_cell.angle_gamma   90.00
#
_symmetry.space_group_name_H-M   'P 1'
#
loop_
_entity.id
_entity.type
_entity.pdbx_description
1 polymer ?
#
loop_
_entity_poly.entity_id
_entity_poly.type
_entity_poly.pdbx_seq_one_letter_code
_entity_poly.pdbx_strand_id
1 'polypeptide(L)'
;MGTRSFRPYTPGIRQATVSDFSEITKDKPEKSLTKHVHRAKGRNNRGVITSRRRGGGHKRLYRQIDFRRDKHNMVAEVIAIEYDPNRNARIALVQYEDGEKRYILAPLGLKVSMKIVSGSDAPIEVGNALPLSNIPLGETVHNIELRAGKGGQIVRAAGAAAKVMAKEGNYVTIGLPSKEVRMVRKECYATIGQVGNIEARNLKLGKAGRSRHLGRRPKVRGSAMNPVDHPHGGGEGRAPIGRSGPVTPWGKPTLGMKTRKRNKASDKLIVRRRR
;
A
#
# COMPACT_ATOMS: atom_id res chain seq x y z
N MET A 1 13.46 -12.10 -7.27
CA MET A 1 12.91 -10.77 -6.98
C MET A 1 14.06 -9.87 -6.52
N GLY A 2 14.66 -9.18 -7.48
CA GLY A 2 15.86 -8.37 -7.26
C GLY A 2 15.73 -6.96 -7.82
N THR A 3 16.75 -6.16 -7.55
CA THR A 3 16.91 -4.84 -8.18
C THR A 3 17.97 -4.90 -9.26
N ARG A 4 17.65 -4.38 -10.44
CA ARG A 4 18.60 -4.16 -11.52
C ARG A 4 19.17 -2.74 -11.45
N SER A 5 20.49 -2.66 -11.32
CA SER A 5 21.28 -1.42 -11.49
C SER A 5 21.74 -1.29 -12.94
N PHE A 6 22.07 -0.07 -13.36
CA PHE A 6 22.56 0.20 -14.71
C PHE A 6 24.03 0.61 -14.69
N ARG A 7 24.72 0.38 -15.81
CA ARG A 7 26.02 1.02 -16.05
C ARG A 7 25.86 2.55 -16.05
N PRO A 8 26.82 3.32 -15.53
CA PRO A 8 26.67 4.77 -15.34
C PRO A 8 26.94 5.57 -16.63
N TYR A 9 26.23 5.25 -17.72
CA TYR A 9 26.44 5.91 -19.02
C TYR A 9 25.80 7.30 -19.12
N THR A 10 24.82 7.64 -18.27
CA THR A 10 24.28 9.01 -18.15
C THR A 10 24.13 9.43 -16.69
N PRO A 11 24.20 10.75 -16.39
CA PRO A 11 24.05 11.25 -15.03
C PRO A 11 22.74 10.82 -14.35
N GLY A 12 21.63 10.78 -15.11
CA GLY A 12 20.32 10.41 -14.59
C GLY A 12 20.13 8.93 -14.27
N ILE A 13 21.05 8.07 -14.73
CA ILE A 13 20.94 6.60 -14.62
C ILE A 13 21.99 6.02 -13.66
N ARG A 14 23.10 6.74 -13.41
CA ARG A 14 24.17 6.35 -12.48
C ARG A 14 23.69 5.80 -11.13
N GLN A 15 22.64 6.38 -10.56
CA GLN A 15 22.06 5.96 -9.27
C GLN A 15 20.67 5.34 -9.41
N ALA A 16 20.17 5.15 -10.63
CA ALA A 16 18.84 4.59 -10.86
C ALA A 16 18.85 3.09 -10.63
N THR A 17 17.85 2.58 -9.93
CA THR A 17 17.60 1.14 -9.79
C THR A 17 16.17 0.82 -10.19
N VAL A 18 15.98 -0.34 -10.82
CA VAL A 18 14.65 -0.84 -11.24
C VAL A 18 14.41 -2.21 -10.68
N SER A 19 13.13 -2.60 -10.58
CA SER A 19 12.82 -4.01 -10.37
C SER A 19 13.27 -4.79 -11.61
N ASP A 20 13.82 -5.97 -11.39
CA ASP A 20 14.18 -6.94 -12.42
C ASP A 20 12.95 -7.53 -13.14
N PHE A 21 11.77 -7.45 -12.53
CA PHE A 21 10.51 -7.99 -13.05
C PHE A 21 10.50 -9.50 -13.26
N SER A 22 11.46 -10.24 -12.67
CA SER A 22 11.62 -11.69 -12.86
C SER A 22 10.42 -12.53 -12.41
N GLU A 23 9.65 -12.04 -11.45
CA GLU A 23 8.44 -12.71 -10.95
C GLU A 23 7.19 -12.52 -11.83
N ILE A 24 7.24 -11.63 -12.85
CA ILE A 24 6.09 -11.43 -13.73
C ILE A 24 6.07 -12.56 -14.74
N THR A 25 4.93 -13.26 -14.80
CA THR A 25 4.73 -14.36 -15.76
C THR A 25 3.82 -13.98 -16.92
N LYS A 26 3.06 -12.87 -16.79
CA LYS A 26 2.16 -12.37 -17.83
C LYS A 26 2.22 -10.85 -17.93
N ASP A 27 2.45 -10.34 -19.13
CA ASP A 27 2.59 -8.90 -19.40
C ASP A 27 1.25 -8.20 -19.70
N LYS A 28 0.26 -8.96 -20.15
CA LYS A 28 -1.06 -8.44 -20.52
C LYS A 28 -2.10 -8.75 -19.44
N PRO A 29 -2.88 -7.77 -18.98
CA PRO A 29 -3.91 -7.99 -17.98
C PRO A 29 -5.15 -8.69 -18.57
N GLU A 30 -5.96 -9.28 -17.70
CA GLU A 30 -7.25 -9.86 -18.03
C GLU A 30 -8.28 -8.77 -18.37
N LYS A 31 -8.80 -8.78 -19.59
CA LYS A 31 -9.65 -7.69 -20.12
C LYS A 31 -10.88 -7.43 -19.25
N SER A 32 -11.58 -8.48 -18.83
CA SER A 32 -12.79 -8.42 -18.00
C SER A 32 -12.56 -7.79 -16.62
N LEU A 33 -11.35 -7.90 -16.07
CA LEU A 33 -10.99 -7.40 -14.75
C LEU A 33 -10.31 -6.02 -14.78
N THR A 34 -10.29 -5.38 -15.95
CA THR A 34 -9.75 -4.02 -16.11
C THR A 34 -10.86 -3.00 -16.30
N LYS A 35 -10.70 -1.81 -15.71
CA LYS A 35 -11.59 -0.68 -15.95
C LYS A 35 -10.85 0.64 -16.09
N HIS A 36 -11.39 1.54 -16.91
CA HIS A 36 -10.90 2.90 -16.95
C HIS A 36 -11.35 3.65 -15.70
N VAL A 37 -10.42 4.34 -15.03
CA VAL A 37 -10.72 5.18 -13.87
C VAL A 37 -10.12 6.57 -14.10
N HIS A 38 -10.99 7.57 -14.15
CA HIS A 38 -10.54 8.96 -14.25
C HIS A 38 -9.76 9.36 -12.99
N ARG A 39 -8.56 9.89 -13.18
CA ARG A 39 -7.70 10.34 -12.07
C ARG A 39 -8.02 11.80 -11.75
N ALA A 40 -8.40 12.07 -10.50
CA ALA A 40 -8.69 13.43 -10.03
C ALA A 40 -7.48 14.40 -10.08
N LYS A 41 -6.25 13.88 -10.23
CA LYS A 41 -5.00 14.68 -10.33
C LYS A 41 -4.81 15.70 -9.20
N GLY A 42 -5.41 15.47 -8.03
CA GLY A 42 -5.31 16.34 -6.84
C GLY A 42 -6.43 17.38 -6.69
N ARG A 43 -7.45 17.36 -7.56
CA ARG A 43 -8.64 18.22 -7.48
C ARG A 43 -9.83 17.51 -6.84
N ASN A 44 -10.74 18.26 -6.25
CA ASN A 44 -12.04 17.77 -5.76
C ASN A 44 -13.14 17.91 -6.84
N ASN A 45 -14.39 17.63 -6.47
CA ASN A 45 -15.58 17.78 -7.32
C ASN A 45 -15.83 19.22 -7.79
N ARG A 46 -15.36 20.24 -7.07
CA ARG A 46 -15.43 21.66 -7.48
C ARG A 46 -14.29 22.08 -8.43
N GLY A 47 -13.39 21.17 -8.79
CA GLY A 47 -12.21 21.48 -9.61
C GLY A 47 -11.06 22.16 -8.86
N VAL A 48 -11.18 22.37 -7.54
CA VAL A 48 -10.18 23.03 -6.71
C VAL A 48 -9.09 22.05 -6.28
N ILE A 49 -7.83 22.50 -6.26
CA ILE A 49 -6.69 21.69 -5.82
C ILE A 49 -6.75 21.50 -4.31
N THR A 50 -7.06 20.28 -3.85
CA THR A 50 -7.07 19.89 -2.43
C THR A 50 -5.82 19.09 -2.04
N SER A 51 -5.25 18.34 -2.99
CA SER A 51 -3.99 17.62 -2.80
C SER A 51 -2.94 18.16 -3.78
N ARG A 52 -2.04 19.00 -3.26
CA ARG A 52 -0.98 19.61 -4.05
C ARG A 52 -0.03 18.55 -4.62
N ARG A 53 0.66 18.91 -5.72
CA ARG A 53 1.76 18.16 -6.33
C ARG A 53 1.35 16.83 -6.98
N ARG A 54 0.08 16.71 -7.36
CA ARG A 54 -0.45 15.61 -8.18
C ARG A 54 -0.76 16.12 -9.58
N GLY A 55 -0.59 15.26 -10.60
CA GLY A 55 -0.91 15.60 -11.99
C GLY A 55 0.03 14.94 -13.01
N GLY A 56 -0.44 14.81 -14.24
CA GLY A 56 0.26 14.10 -15.31
C GLY A 56 0.48 12.60 -15.01
N GLY A 57 1.58 12.07 -15.50
CA GLY A 57 1.96 10.67 -15.40
C GLY A 57 1.29 9.78 -16.44
N HIS A 58 1.78 8.54 -16.54
CA HIS A 58 1.31 7.58 -17.55
C HIS A 58 -0.17 7.20 -17.33
N LYS A 59 -0.89 6.92 -18.44
CA LYS A 59 -2.26 6.38 -18.41
C LYS A 59 -2.26 5.01 -17.74
N ARG A 60 -3.31 4.69 -16.97
CA ARG A 60 -3.41 3.43 -16.22
C ARG A 60 -4.82 2.90 -16.32
N LEU A 61 -4.94 1.58 -16.47
CA LEU A 61 -6.18 0.85 -16.24
C LEU A 61 -6.21 0.41 -14.78
N TYR A 62 -7.36 0.49 -14.12
CA TYR A 62 -7.52 -0.06 -12.79
C TYR A 62 -7.78 -1.56 -12.90
N ARG A 63 -7.03 -2.36 -12.12
CA ARG A 63 -7.31 -3.80 -11.99
C ARG A 63 -8.20 -3.99 -10.77
N GLN A 64 -9.32 -4.67 -10.99
CA GLN A 64 -10.27 -5.03 -9.94
C GLN A 64 -9.67 -6.16 -9.12
N ILE A 65 -9.26 -5.87 -7.87
CA ILE A 65 -8.75 -6.92 -6.97
C ILE A 65 -9.80 -7.25 -5.93
N ASP A 66 -9.87 -8.53 -5.64
CA ASP A 66 -10.63 -9.12 -4.57
C ASP A 66 -9.88 -8.92 -3.25
N PHE A 67 -10.28 -7.88 -2.51
CA PHE A 67 -9.80 -7.67 -1.15
C PHE A 67 -10.61 -8.46 -0.12
N ARG A 68 -11.77 -9.03 -0.49
CA ARG A 68 -12.71 -9.67 0.45
C ARG A 68 -12.43 -11.16 0.61
N ARG A 69 -12.01 -11.83 -0.46
CA ARG A 69 -11.81 -13.29 -0.48
C ARG A 69 -13.08 -14.01 -0.01
N ASP A 70 -14.22 -13.57 -0.54
CA ASP A 70 -15.57 -13.98 -0.15
C ASP A 70 -16.03 -15.30 -0.78
N LYS A 71 -15.30 -15.84 -1.75
CA LYS A 71 -15.47 -17.22 -2.21
C LYS A 71 -14.88 -18.21 -1.21
N HIS A 72 -15.70 -18.55 -0.21
CA HIS A 72 -15.31 -19.48 0.84
C HIS A 72 -15.37 -20.94 0.37
N ASN A 73 -14.42 -21.75 0.84
CA ASN A 73 -14.29 -23.19 0.61
C ASN A 73 -14.20 -23.62 -0.87
N MET A 74 -13.89 -22.68 -1.77
CA MET A 74 -13.63 -22.95 -3.17
C MET A 74 -12.15 -22.76 -3.47
N VAL A 75 -11.55 -23.75 -4.12
CA VAL A 75 -10.14 -23.69 -4.49
C VAL A 75 -9.98 -22.80 -5.71
N ALA A 76 -8.91 -22.02 -5.74
CA ALA A 76 -8.48 -21.28 -6.91
C ALA A 76 -7.03 -21.64 -7.26
N GLU A 77 -6.75 -21.77 -8.55
CA GLU A 77 -5.39 -21.95 -9.06
C GLU A 77 -4.79 -20.61 -9.47
N VAL A 78 -3.51 -20.40 -9.13
CA VAL A 78 -2.75 -19.22 -9.55
C VAL A 78 -2.33 -19.38 -11.02
N ILE A 79 -2.97 -18.64 -11.92
CA ILE A 79 -2.63 -18.66 -13.36
C ILE A 79 -1.38 -17.85 -13.65
N ALA A 80 -1.27 -16.66 -13.07
CA ALA A 80 -0.21 -15.72 -13.43
C ALA A 80 0.09 -14.72 -12.32
N ILE A 81 1.31 -14.20 -12.34
CA ILE A 81 1.73 -13.05 -11.53
C ILE A 81 1.96 -11.88 -12.48
N GLU A 82 1.31 -10.75 -12.18
CA GLU A 82 1.27 -9.59 -13.05
C GLU A 82 1.74 -8.32 -12.32
N TYR A 83 2.17 -7.34 -13.13
CA TYR A 83 2.38 -5.97 -12.67
C TYR A 83 1.08 -5.18 -12.60
N ASP A 84 0.91 -4.44 -11.51
CA ASP A 84 -0.14 -3.41 -11.41
C ASP A 84 0.46 -1.99 -11.27
N PRO A 85 0.18 -1.06 -12.21
CA PRO A 85 0.66 0.31 -12.13
C PRO A 85 -0.05 1.19 -11.06
N ASN A 86 -1.12 0.72 -10.42
CA ASN A 86 -1.92 1.44 -9.42
C ASN A 86 -1.45 1.19 -7.98
N ARG A 87 -0.58 0.21 -7.76
CA ARG A 87 -0.01 -0.11 -6.44
C ARG A 87 1.45 -0.52 -6.57
N ASN A 88 2.10 -0.73 -5.44
CA ASN A 88 3.49 -1.19 -5.41
C ASN A 88 3.59 -2.73 -5.38
N ALA A 89 2.63 -3.42 -4.76
CA ALA A 89 2.60 -4.88 -4.74
C ALA A 89 2.28 -5.47 -6.12
N ARG A 90 2.78 -6.68 -6.38
CA ARG A 90 2.32 -7.50 -7.52
C ARG A 90 0.91 -8.03 -7.25
N ILE A 91 0.25 -8.45 -8.32
CA ILE A 91 -1.04 -9.11 -8.25
C ILE A 91 -0.93 -10.50 -8.85
N ALA A 92 -1.69 -11.43 -8.32
CA ALA A 92 -1.83 -12.76 -8.89
C ALA A 92 -3.22 -12.88 -9.52
N LEU A 93 -3.28 -13.35 -10.76
CA LEU A 93 -4.50 -13.77 -11.43
C LEU A 93 -4.80 -15.20 -10.97
N VAL A 94 -5.98 -15.39 -10.39
CA VAL A 94 -6.43 -16.68 -9.89
C VAL A 94 -7.70 -17.08 -10.60
N GLN A 95 -7.86 -18.37 -10.90
CA GLN A 95 -9.08 -18.94 -11.45
C GLN A 95 -9.65 -19.94 -10.46
N TYR A 96 -10.91 -19.71 -10.08
CA TYR A 96 -11.67 -20.61 -9.23
C TYR A 96 -12.16 -21.82 -10.04
N GLU A 97 -12.55 -22.89 -9.35
CA GLU A 97 -13.08 -24.11 -9.96
C GLU A 97 -14.31 -23.87 -10.84
N ASP A 98 -15.11 -22.84 -10.53
CA ASP A 98 -16.27 -22.43 -11.35
C ASP A 98 -15.90 -21.63 -12.61
N GLY A 99 -14.60 -21.45 -12.86
CA GLY A 99 -14.06 -20.70 -14.01
C GLY A 99 -13.98 -19.19 -13.81
N GLU A 100 -14.48 -18.64 -12.70
CA GLU A 100 -14.37 -17.21 -12.43
C GLU A 100 -12.91 -16.84 -12.17
N LYS A 101 -12.45 -15.75 -12.79
CA LYS A 101 -11.12 -15.21 -12.56
C LYS A 101 -11.18 -14.00 -11.66
N ARG A 102 -10.24 -13.89 -10.72
CA ARG A 102 -10.07 -12.70 -9.88
C ARG A 102 -8.60 -12.33 -9.75
N TYR A 103 -8.35 -11.08 -9.41
CA TYR A 103 -7.02 -10.68 -8.96
C TYR A 103 -6.95 -10.62 -7.45
N ILE A 104 -5.84 -11.09 -6.90
CA ILE A 104 -5.47 -10.91 -5.49
C ILE A 104 -4.12 -10.20 -5.38
N LEU A 105 -3.77 -9.73 -4.19
CA LEU A 105 -2.40 -9.32 -3.92
C LEU A 105 -1.51 -10.57 -3.93
N ALA A 106 -0.37 -10.52 -4.62
CA ALA A 106 0.57 -11.62 -4.64
C ALA A 106 1.41 -11.62 -3.34
N PRO A 107 1.29 -12.65 -2.48
CA PRO A 107 2.17 -12.84 -1.34
C PRO A 107 3.58 -13.23 -1.78
N LEU A 108 4.54 -13.09 -0.88
CA LEU A 108 5.89 -13.62 -1.06
C LEU A 108 5.85 -15.15 -1.14
N GLY A 109 6.48 -15.74 -2.15
CA GLY A 109 6.57 -17.19 -2.30
C GLY A 109 5.41 -17.85 -3.05
N LEU A 110 4.37 -17.08 -3.40
CA LEU A 110 3.29 -17.58 -4.27
C LEU A 110 3.84 -17.80 -5.69
N LYS A 111 3.62 -18.99 -6.24
CA LYS A 111 4.04 -19.41 -7.58
C LYS A 111 2.82 -19.71 -8.44
N VAL A 112 3.04 -19.74 -9.77
CA VAL A 112 2.04 -20.22 -10.73
C VAL A 112 1.71 -21.69 -10.45
N SER A 113 0.47 -22.09 -10.68
CA SER A 113 -0.11 -23.42 -10.42
C SER A 113 -0.23 -23.81 -8.95
N MET A 114 0.10 -22.91 -8.01
CA MET A 114 -0.28 -23.11 -6.61
C MET A 114 -1.80 -22.99 -6.45
N LYS A 115 -2.36 -23.83 -5.58
CA LYS A 115 -3.76 -23.77 -5.16
C LYS A 115 -3.87 -22.89 -3.92
N ILE A 116 -4.90 -22.06 -3.90
CA ILE A 116 -5.24 -21.21 -2.75
C ILE A 116 -6.72 -21.37 -2.44
N VAL A 117 -7.05 -21.26 -1.16
CA VAL A 117 -8.42 -21.37 -0.68
C VAL A 117 -8.69 -20.29 0.37
N SER A 118 -9.94 -19.86 0.46
CA SER A 118 -10.39 -18.93 1.50
C SER A 118 -11.46 -19.62 2.31
N GLY A 119 -11.44 -19.54 3.63
CA GLY A 119 -12.40 -20.26 4.47
C GLY A 119 -11.96 -20.37 5.92
N SER A 120 -12.87 -20.81 6.79
CA SER A 120 -12.56 -21.17 8.18
C SER A 120 -11.60 -22.35 8.26
N ASP A 121 -11.79 -23.33 7.37
CA ASP A 121 -11.12 -24.62 7.39
C ASP A 121 -9.97 -24.70 6.38
N ALA A 122 -9.59 -23.56 5.82
CA ALA A 122 -8.44 -23.47 4.92
C ALA A 122 -7.14 -23.84 5.65
N PRO A 123 -6.19 -24.53 5.00
CA PRO A 123 -4.91 -24.82 5.61
C PRO A 123 -4.09 -23.53 5.81
N ILE A 124 -3.22 -23.53 6.82
CA ILE A 124 -2.34 -22.40 7.14
C ILE A 124 -1.16 -22.36 6.16
N GLU A 125 -1.47 -21.98 4.92
CA GLU A 125 -0.50 -21.87 3.83
C GLU A 125 -0.54 -20.47 3.22
N VAL A 126 0.57 -20.06 2.61
CA VAL A 126 0.74 -18.73 2.03
C VAL A 126 -0.28 -18.50 0.91
N GLY A 127 -1.02 -17.39 1.01
CA GLY A 127 -2.07 -17.02 0.04
C GLY A 127 -3.48 -17.46 0.42
N ASN A 128 -3.63 -18.36 1.40
CA ASN A 128 -4.93 -18.70 1.96
C ASN A 128 -5.47 -17.59 2.85
N ALA A 129 -6.78 -17.40 2.84
CA ALA A 129 -7.44 -16.37 3.62
C ALA A 129 -8.38 -16.99 4.66
N LEU A 130 -8.18 -16.62 5.92
CA LEU A 130 -8.88 -17.17 7.07
C LEU A 130 -9.41 -16.06 7.98
N PRO A 131 -10.45 -16.30 8.78
CA PRO A 131 -10.77 -15.45 9.90
C PRO A 131 -9.63 -15.46 10.92
N LEU A 132 -9.35 -14.30 11.52
CA LEU A 132 -8.28 -14.13 12.52
C LEU A 132 -8.43 -15.06 13.74
N SER A 133 -9.64 -15.57 14.02
CA SER A 133 -9.88 -16.60 15.03
C SER A 133 -9.08 -17.88 14.78
N ASN A 134 -8.93 -18.28 13.51
CA ASN A 134 -8.38 -19.58 13.13
C ASN A 134 -6.89 -19.52 12.85
N ILE A 135 -6.34 -18.32 12.61
CA ILE A 135 -4.91 -18.12 12.32
C ILE A 135 -4.07 -18.32 13.60
N PRO A 136 -3.05 -19.19 13.63
CA PRO A 136 -2.20 -19.40 14.80
C PRO A 136 -1.53 -18.12 15.33
N LEU A 137 -1.22 -18.12 16.62
CA LEU A 137 -0.41 -17.05 17.21
C LEU A 137 1.00 -17.08 16.61
N GLY A 138 1.57 -15.90 16.40
CA GLY A 138 2.90 -15.74 15.81
C GLY A 138 2.92 -15.73 14.28
N GLU A 139 1.83 -16.12 13.62
CA GLU A 139 1.80 -16.19 12.16
C GLU A 139 1.83 -14.81 11.51
N THR A 140 2.42 -14.74 10.31
CA THR A 140 2.49 -13.53 9.51
C THR A 140 1.29 -13.42 8.58
N VAL A 141 0.67 -12.25 8.56
CA VAL A 141 -0.56 -12.00 7.81
C VAL A 141 -0.52 -10.67 7.09
N HIS A 142 -1.29 -10.58 6.01
CA HIS A 142 -1.50 -9.36 5.24
C HIS A 142 -2.96 -9.23 4.81
N ASN A 143 -3.29 -8.10 4.16
CA ASN A 143 -4.63 -7.81 3.66
C ASN A 143 -5.75 -7.96 4.73
N ILE A 144 -5.52 -7.43 5.93
CA ILE A 144 -6.42 -7.61 7.07
C ILE A 144 -7.63 -6.66 6.98
N GLU A 145 -8.81 -7.17 7.30
CA GLU A 145 -10.02 -6.37 7.46
C GLU A 145 -10.03 -5.58 8.78
N LEU A 146 -10.55 -4.34 8.78
CA LEU A 146 -10.82 -3.62 10.04
C LEU A 146 -12.24 -3.85 10.58
N ARG A 147 -13.14 -4.32 9.71
CA ARG A 147 -14.53 -4.70 9.99
C ARG A 147 -14.85 -5.89 9.11
N ALA A 148 -15.47 -6.92 9.70
CA ALA A 148 -15.83 -8.14 8.99
C ALA A 148 -16.61 -7.82 7.70
N GLY A 149 -16.22 -8.46 6.59
CA GLY A 149 -16.89 -8.36 5.29
C GLY A 149 -16.64 -7.06 4.51
N LYS A 150 -15.86 -6.11 5.05
CA LYS A 150 -15.51 -4.87 4.33
C LYS A 150 -14.30 -5.02 3.42
N GLY A 151 -13.68 -6.20 3.37
CA GLY A 151 -12.47 -6.49 2.66
C GLY A 151 -11.22 -5.91 3.34
N GLY A 152 -10.07 -6.42 2.94
CA GLY A 152 -8.78 -6.02 3.48
C GLY A 152 -8.50 -4.53 3.28
N GLN A 153 -8.25 -3.83 4.39
CA GLN A 153 -8.02 -2.38 4.41
C GLN A 153 -6.57 -2.03 4.75
N ILE A 154 -5.94 -2.82 5.61
CA ILE A 154 -4.59 -2.59 6.14
C ILE A 154 -3.61 -3.66 5.66
N VAL A 155 -2.31 -3.35 5.72
CA VAL A 155 -1.22 -4.27 5.35
C VAL A 155 -1.33 -4.77 3.90
N ARG A 156 -1.38 -3.83 2.95
CA ARG A 156 -1.52 -4.11 1.50
C ARG A 156 -0.34 -3.64 0.65
N ALA A 157 0.61 -2.92 1.27
CA ALA A 157 1.76 -2.40 0.56
C ALA A 157 2.78 -3.51 0.31
N ALA A 158 3.55 -3.38 -0.78
CA ALA A 158 4.67 -4.27 -1.07
C ALA A 158 5.59 -4.47 0.15
N GLY A 159 5.91 -5.73 0.46
CA GLY A 159 6.71 -6.11 1.61
C GLY A 159 6.05 -5.90 2.98
N ALA A 160 4.78 -5.48 3.05
CA ALA A 160 4.10 -5.33 4.33
C ALA A 160 3.64 -6.69 4.89
N ALA A 161 3.86 -6.88 6.18
CA ALA A 161 3.31 -7.98 6.97
C ALA A 161 2.93 -7.47 8.35
N ALA A 162 1.94 -8.12 8.95
CA ALA A 162 1.59 -7.97 10.35
C ALA A 162 1.70 -9.32 11.05
N LYS A 163 1.86 -9.31 12.36
CA LYS A 163 2.00 -10.53 13.17
C LYS A 163 0.81 -10.67 14.10
N VAL A 164 0.23 -11.86 14.17
CA VAL A 164 -0.81 -12.19 15.16
C VAL A 164 -0.11 -12.39 16.50
N MET A 165 -0.47 -11.61 17.54
CA MET A 165 0.26 -11.63 18.82
C MET A 165 -0.53 -12.26 19.96
N ALA A 166 -1.82 -11.95 20.07
CA ALA A 166 -2.68 -12.51 21.11
C ALA A 166 -4.12 -12.62 20.60
N LYS A 167 -4.89 -13.54 21.19
CA LYS A 167 -6.32 -13.72 20.96
C LYS A 167 -7.01 -13.61 22.31
N GLU A 168 -7.93 -12.68 22.46
CA GLU A 168 -8.61 -12.40 23.72
C GLU A 168 -10.09 -12.08 23.47
N GLY A 169 -10.97 -12.93 23.99
CA GLY A 169 -12.42 -12.80 23.81
C GLY A 169 -12.84 -12.64 22.35
N ASN A 170 -13.43 -11.49 22.01
CA ASN A 170 -13.91 -11.18 20.66
C ASN A 170 -12.88 -10.47 19.77
N TYR A 171 -11.66 -10.27 20.25
CA TYR A 171 -10.61 -9.54 19.56
C TYR A 171 -9.32 -10.34 19.41
N VAL A 172 -8.59 -10.01 18.36
CA VAL A 172 -7.26 -10.49 18.05
C VAL A 172 -6.33 -9.30 17.98
N THR A 173 -5.25 -9.37 18.75
CA THR A 173 -4.25 -8.33 18.84
C THR A 173 -3.18 -8.56 17.78
N ILE A 174 -3.01 -7.57 16.91
CA ILE A 174 -2.15 -7.63 15.74
C ILE A 174 -1.05 -6.57 15.86
N GLY A 175 0.19 -6.98 15.59
CA GLY A 175 1.34 -6.10 15.43
C GLY A 175 1.43 -5.59 13.99
N LEU A 176 1.20 -4.30 13.78
CA LEU A 176 1.21 -3.69 12.46
C LEU A 176 2.62 -3.34 11.98
N PRO A 177 2.85 -3.16 10.66
CA PRO A 177 4.13 -2.69 10.12
C PRO A 177 4.59 -1.35 10.69
N SER A 178 3.66 -0.54 11.21
CA SER A 178 3.94 0.74 11.87
C SER A 178 4.44 0.59 13.31
N LYS A 179 4.64 -0.64 13.81
CA LYS A 179 4.91 -0.97 15.24
C LYS A 179 3.74 -0.68 16.19
N GLU A 180 2.61 -0.21 15.67
CA GLU A 180 1.34 -0.08 16.39
C GLU A 180 0.80 -1.49 16.71
N VAL A 181 0.32 -1.67 17.94
CA VAL A 181 -0.37 -2.88 18.39
C VAL A 181 -1.86 -2.55 18.49
N ARG A 182 -2.68 -3.31 17.78
CA ARG A 182 -4.09 -3.00 17.60
C ARG A 182 -4.96 -4.24 17.71
N MET A 183 -6.09 -4.10 18.39
CA MET A 183 -7.15 -5.09 18.46
C MET A 183 -8.05 -5.00 17.22
N VAL A 184 -8.31 -6.15 16.62
CA VAL A 184 -9.20 -6.34 15.46
C VAL A 184 -10.20 -7.46 15.82
N ARG A 185 -11.42 -7.43 15.31
CA ARG A 185 -12.40 -8.48 15.62
C ARG A 185 -11.93 -9.84 15.12
N LYS A 186 -12.22 -10.91 15.86
CA LYS A 186 -11.82 -12.29 15.49
C LYS A 186 -12.40 -12.79 14.16
N GLU A 187 -13.58 -12.28 13.79
CA GLU A 187 -14.29 -12.59 12.53
C GLU A 187 -13.64 -11.95 11.29
N CYS A 188 -12.79 -10.93 11.47
CA CYS A 188 -12.16 -10.25 10.35
C CYS A 188 -11.22 -11.20 9.62
N TYR A 189 -11.27 -11.18 8.29
CA TYR A 189 -10.38 -12.00 7.47
C TYR A 189 -8.99 -11.39 7.34
N ALA A 190 -8.01 -12.27 7.19
CA ALA A 190 -6.64 -11.93 6.81
C ALA A 190 -6.06 -13.03 5.91
N THR A 191 -5.08 -12.68 5.09
CA THR A 191 -4.39 -13.62 4.22
C THR A 191 -3.04 -13.98 4.83
N ILE A 192 -2.72 -15.27 4.87
CA ILE A 192 -1.46 -15.78 5.41
C ILE A 192 -0.28 -15.33 4.52
N GLY A 193 0.82 -14.95 5.16
CA GLY A 193 2.07 -14.54 4.55
C GLY A 193 2.27 -13.02 4.45
N GLN A 194 3.43 -12.64 3.92
CA GLN A 194 3.83 -11.26 3.65
C GLN A 194 3.47 -10.85 2.21
N VAL A 195 3.12 -9.59 1.98
CA VAL A 195 2.94 -9.08 0.60
C VAL A 195 4.28 -9.12 -0.16
N GLY A 196 4.29 -9.62 -1.39
CA GLY A 196 5.49 -9.67 -2.23
C GLY A 196 6.05 -8.29 -2.63
N ASN A 197 7.04 -8.29 -3.53
CA ASN A 197 7.78 -7.11 -4.00
C ASN A 197 8.51 -6.34 -2.88
N ILE A 198 9.23 -7.07 -2.01
CA ILE A 198 9.93 -6.49 -0.84
C ILE A 198 10.94 -5.40 -1.25
N GLU A 199 11.64 -5.63 -2.36
CA GLU A 199 12.65 -4.73 -2.92
C GLU A 199 12.08 -3.39 -3.41
N ALA A 200 10.75 -3.21 -3.47
CA ALA A 200 10.12 -1.97 -3.88
C ALA A 200 10.60 -0.74 -3.08
N ARG A 201 11.00 -0.93 -1.81
CA ARG A 201 11.52 0.14 -0.94
C ARG A 201 12.93 0.59 -1.31
N ASN A 202 13.72 -0.30 -1.92
CA ASN A 202 15.13 -0.08 -2.26
C ASN A 202 15.30 0.59 -3.64
N LEU A 203 14.20 0.79 -4.38
CA LEU A 203 14.22 1.40 -5.71
C LEU A 203 14.54 2.89 -5.67
N LYS A 204 15.55 3.29 -6.45
CA LYS A 204 15.97 4.68 -6.66
C LYS A 204 15.49 5.18 -8.02
N LEU A 205 14.77 6.31 -8.02
CA LEU A 205 14.21 6.86 -9.25
C LEU A 205 15.28 7.39 -10.23
N GLY A 206 16.43 7.81 -9.73
CA GLY A 206 17.57 8.35 -10.50
C GLY A 206 17.36 9.78 -11.02
N LYS A 207 16.25 10.04 -11.73
CA LYS A 207 15.97 11.33 -12.37
C LYS A 207 14.60 11.90 -12.06
N ALA A 208 14.48 13.24 -12.11
CA ALA A 208 13.22 13.95 -11.86
C ALA A 208 12.09 13.53 -12.81
N GLY A 209 12.40 13.29 -14.09
CA GLY A 209 11.41 12.85 -15.09
C GLY A 209 10.68 11.56 -14.71
N ARG A 210 11.35 10.63 -14.02
CA ARG A 210 10.70 9.41 -13.55
C ARG A 210 9.64 9.67 -12.48
N SER A 211 9.87 10.65 -11.61
CA SER A 211 8.85 11.11 -10.65
C SER A 211 7.64 11.72 -11.36
N ARG A 212 7.86 12.44 -12.47
CA ARG A 212 6.79 12.97 -13.32
C ARG A 212 5.96 11.87 -13.97
N HIS A 213 6.59 10.78 -14.43
CA HIS A 213 5.87 9.61 -14.98
C HIS A 213 4.97 8.93 -13.93
N LEU A 214 5.33 9.00 -12.66
CA LEU A 214 4.51 8.54 -11.52
C LEU A 214 3.35 9.49 -11.18
N GLY A 215 3.22 10.62 -11.88
CA GLY A 215 2.20 11.65 -11.64
C GLY A 215 2.46 12.50 -10.41
N ARG A 216 3.73 12.60 -9.99
CA ARG A 216 4.19 13.47 -8.89
C ARG A 216 4.79 14.73 -9.49
N ARG A 217 4.18 15.88 -9.25
CA ARG A 217 4.69 17.20 -9.68
C ARG A 217 5.75 17.70 -8.67
N PRO A 218 6.61 18.67 -9.07
CA PRO A 218 7.63 19.22 -8.18
C PRO A 218 7.08 19.76 -6.87
N LYS A 219 7.91 19.68 -5.82
CA LYS A 219 7.65 20.26 -4.49
C LYS A 219 8.53 21.50 -4.31
N VAL A 220 7.92 22.67 -4.29
CA VAL A 220 8.59 23.90 -3.86
C VAL A 220 8.58 23.97 -2.33
N ARG A 221 9.70 24.40 -1.74
CA ARG A 221 9.87 24.61 -0.28
C ARG A 221 9.20 25.92 0.12
N GLY A 222 8.67 26.00 1.35
CA GLY A 222 8.06 27.23 1.86
C GLY A 222 9.04 28.40 1.99
N SER A 223 10.31 28.09 2.27
CA SER A 223 11.41 29.06 2.35
C SER A 223 11.85 29.66 1.01
N ALA A 224 11.21 29.26 -0.09
CA ALA A 224 11.48 29.76 -1.44
C ALA A 224 10.23 30.42 -2.03
N MET A 225 9.34 30.88 -1.15
CA MET A 225 8.07 31.52 -1.49
C MET A 225 8.03 32.92 -0.86
N ASN A 226 7.00 33.70 -1.18
CA ASN A 226 6.76 35.00 -0.54
C ASN A 226 5.91 34.84 0.73
N PRO A 227 5.87 35.86 1.62
CA PRO A 227 5.09 35.79 2.85
C PRO A 227 3.60 35.49 2.65
N VAL A 228 3.03 35.90 1.51
CA VAL A 228 1.63 35.63 1.14
C VAL A 228 1.34 34.14 0.90
N ASP A 229 2.33 33.37 0.44
CA ASP A 229 2.17 31.97 0.04
C ASP A 229 2.46 30.97 1.17
N HIS A 230 3.42 31.32 2.04
CA HIS A 230 3.87 30.45 3.12
C HIS A 230 4.35 31.25 4.33
N PRO A 231 4.07 30.77 5.56
CA PRO A 231 4.60 31.41 6.76
C PRO A 231 6.12 31.43 6.95
N HIS A 232 6.88 30.81 6.03
CA HIS A 232 8.35 30.81 6.02
C HIS A 232 8.89 31.56 4.79
N GLY A 233 8.01 32.21 4.02
CA GLY A 233 8.39 32.94 2.83
C GLY A 233 8.88 34.35 3.16
N GLY A 234 9.61 34.95 2.24
CA GLY A 234 10.25 36.26 2.40
C GLY A 234 11.70 36.20 2.90
N GLY A 235 12.21 37.37 3.29
CA GLY A 235 13.62 37.62 3.58
C GLY A 235 14.38 38.11 2.35
N GLU A 236 15.38 38.98 2.57
CA GLU A 236 16.22 39.55 1.49
C GLU A 236 17.14 38.49 0.83
N GLY A 237 17.37 37.38 1.52
CA GLY A 237 18.14 36.24 1.05
C GLY A 237 17.69 34.94 1.70
N ARG A 238 18.62 34.00 1.88
CA ARG A 238 18.30 32.73 2.55
C ARG A 238 18.05 32.96 4.04
N ALA A 239 16.80 32.97 4.45
CA ALA A 239 16.42 33.12 5.85
C ALA A 239 16.29 31.78 6.60
N PRO A 240 16.53 31.78 7.94
CA PRO A 240 16.08 30.70 8.82
C PRO A 240 14.54 30.72 8.97
N ILE A 241 13.99 29.81 9.79
CA ILE A 241 12.53 29.68 9.96
C ILE A 241 11.88 30.95 10.57
N GLY A 242 12.60 31.68 11.43
CA GLY A 242 12.12 32.93 12.03
C GLY A 242 10.89 32.79 12.94
N ARG A 243 10.56 31.56 13.39
CA ARG A 243 9.42 31.23 14.26
C ARG A 243 9.83 30.17 15.27
N SER A 244 9.04 30.02 16.34
CA SER A 244 9.27 29.02 17.41
C SER A 244 9.37 27.57 16.90
N GLY A 245 8.80 27.26 15.73
CA GLY A 245 9.02 26.00 15.06
C GLY A 245 8.53 26.02 13.61
N PRO A 246 8.90 25.01 12.79
CA PRO A 246 8.45 24.95 11.42
C PRO A 246 6.94 24.69 11.32
N VAL A 247 6.30 25.41 10.41
CA VAL A 247 4.86 25.31 10.15
C VAL A 247 4.56 24.85 8.72
N THR A 248 3.34 24.35 8.54
CA THR A 248 2.73 24.04 7.25
C THR A 248 2.30 25.34 6.54
N PRO A 249 1.97 25.31 5.24
CA PRO A 249 1.49 26.51 4.54
C PRO A 249 0.16 27.05 5.09
N TRP A 250 -0.56 26.26 5.89
CA TRP A 250 -1.78 26.68 6.57
C TRP A 250 -1.52 27.12 8.03
N GLY A 251 -0.28 27.46 8.36
CA GLY A 251 0.10 27.98 9.69
C GLY A 251 0.17 26.95 10.81
N LYS A 252 -0.21 25.69 10.59
CA LYS A 252 -0.16 24.65 11.64
C LYS A 252 1.26 24.12 11.87
N PRO A 253 1.71 23.85 13.10
CA PRO A 253 2.99 23.21 13.38
C PRO A 253 3.19 21.90 12.63
N THR A 254 4.37 21.70 12.01
CA THR A 254 4.66 20.48 11.23
C THR A 254 5.54 19.47 11.96
N LEU A 255 6.26 19.89 13.00
CA LEU A 255 7.18 19.06 13.77
C LEU A 255 6.57 18.79 15.15
N GLY A 256 6.57 17.54 15.61
CA GLY A 256 6.16 17.14 16.97
C GLY A 256 4.65 17.17 17.28
N MET A 257 3.86 18.05 16.64
CA MET A 257 2.43 18.18 16.94
C MET A 257 1.63 16.93 16.53
N LYS A 258 0.95 16.32 17.51
CA LYS A 258 0.07 15.15 17.26
C LYS A 258 -1.23 15.61 16.58
N THR A 259 -1.53 15.04 15.42
CA THR A 259 -2.70 15.42 14.58
C THR A 259 -3.90 14.48 14.68
N ARG A 260 -3.77 13.35 15.40
CA ARG A 260 -4.90 12.44 15.63
C ARG A 260 -5.92 13.12 16.55
N LYS A 261 -7.19 13.19 16.10
CA LYS A 261 -8.30 13.68 16.92
C LYS A 261 -8.37 12.88 18.23
N ARG A 262 -8.48 13.59 19.37
CA ARG A 262 -8.69 13.00 20.69
C ARG A 262 -10.08 12.34 20.75
N ASN A 263 -10.24 11.37 21.66
CA ASN A 263 -11.52 10.70 21.96
C ASN A 263 -12.15 10.00 20.75
N LYS A 264 -11.31 9.41 19.88
CA LYS A 264 -11.83 8.59 18.78
C LYS A 264 -12.25 7.24 19.34
N ALA A 265 -13.40 6.71 18.95
CA ALA A 265 -13.87 5.39 19.42
C ALA A 265 -12.83 4.27 19.23
N SER A 266 -12.03 4.36 18.16
CA SER A 266 -10.94 3.43 17.86
C SER A 266 -9.72 3.56 18.77
N ASP A 267 -9.66 4.54 19.68
CA ASP A 267 -8.56 4.68 20.64
C ASP A 267 -8.56 3.51 21.64
N LYS A 268 -9.76 3.02 22.02
CA LYS A 268 -9.94 1.83 22.88
C LYS A 268 -9.36 0.54 22.26
N LEU A 269 -9.26 0.49 20.93
CA LEU A 269 -8.77 -0.68 20.19
C LEU A 269 -7.25 -0.64 19.94
N ILE A 270 -6.55 0.39 20.42
CA ILE A 270 -5.10 0.53 20.21
C ILE A 270 -4.42 0.31 21.55
N VAL A 271 -3.76 -0.84 21.68
CA VAL A 271 -3.01 -1.23 22.89
C VAL A 271 -1.71 -0.43 22.97
N ARG A 272 -0.98 -0.31 21.86
CA ARG A 272 0.29 0.42 21.80
C ARG A 272 0.37 1.25 20.53
N ARG A 273 0.68 2.54 20.66
CA ARG A 273 0.85 3.44 19.51
C ARG A 273 2.18 3.17 18.79
N ARG A 274 2.23 3.54 17.52
CA ARG A 274 3.47 3.60 16.73
C ARG A 274 4.54 4.42 17.45
N ARG A 275 5.79 3.97 17.40
CA ARG A 275 6.97 4.74 17.79
C ARG A 275 7.51 5.49 16.56
#